data_AF-A0A0D0JPM9-F1
#
_entry.id   AF-A0A0D0JPM9-F1
#
_cell.length_a   1.000
_cell.length_b   1.000
_cell.length_c   1.000
_cell.angle_alpha   90.00
_cell.angle_beta   90.00
_cell.angle_gamma   90.00
#
_symmetry.space_group_name_H-M   'P 1'
#
loop_
_entity.id
_entity.type
_entity.pdbx_description
1 polymer ?
#
loop_
_entity_poly.entity_id
_entity_poly.type
_entity_poly.pdbx_seq_one_letter_code
_entity_poly.pdbx_strand_id
1 'polypeptide(L)'
;MEINEDAARRCAAACDTFVENLNATVKTIAESSWPAGFGTLPSGIALAQKYSNLTHGPEGSLASTLAAHITVATNLREAFLAAGAGYEATEDAVTSHITQSGPR
;
A
#
# COMPACT_ATOMS: atom_id res chain seq x y z
N MET A 1 22.51 1.95 -0.34
CA MET A 1 21.72 2.02 0.90
C MET A 1 21.33 0.60 1.22
N GLU A 2 22.05 -0.05 2.12
CA GLU A 2 21.72 -1.41 2.55
C GLU A 2 20.69 -1.32 3.68
N ILE A 3 19.59 -2.06 3.53
CA ILE A 3 18.59 -2.23 4.58
C ILE A 3 18.87 -3.59 5.21
N ASN A 4 19.06 -3.64 6.52
CA ASN A 4 19.19 -4.93 7.20
C ASN A 4 17.80 -5.57 7.39
N GLU A 5 17.77 -6.84 7.78
CA GLU A 5 16.55 -7.64 7.83
C GLU A 5 15.49 -7.09 8.81
N ASP A 6 15.90 -6.59 9.99
CA ASP A 6 14.98 -5.93 10.94
C ASP A 6 14.38 -4.64 10.35
N ALA A 7 15.19 -3.81 9.70
CA ALA A 7 14.70 -2.60 9.03
C ALA A 7 13.75 -2.95 7.87
N ALA A 8 14.08 -3.95 7.05
CA ALA A 8 13.21 -4.47 6.00
C ALA A 8 11.86 -4.92 6.56
N ARG A 9 11.86 -5.72 7.64
CA ARG A 9 10.62 -6.20 8.28
C ARG A 9 9.78 -5.05 8.84
N ARG A 10 10.39 -4.04 9.46
CA ARG A 10 9.68 -2.86 9.95
C ARG A 10 9.06 -2.04 8.82
N CYS A 11 9.78 -1.84 7.72
CA CYS A 11 9.25 -1.16 6.55
C CYS A 11 8.10 -1.93 5.90
N ALA A 12 8.22 -3.26 5.77
CA ALA A 12 7.15 -4.11 5.28
C ALA A 12 5.89 -4.04 6.17
N ALA A 13 6.06 -4.09 7.49
CA ALA A 13 4.94 -3.95 8.45
C ALA A 13 4.26 -2.58 8.39
N ALA A 14 5.03 -1.50 8.13
CA ALA A 14 4.46 -0.18 7.90
C ALA A 14 3.63 -0.12 6.61
N CYS A 15 4.09 -0.79 5.54
CA CYS A 15 3.31 -0.94 4.31
C CYS A 15 2.01 -1.72 4.56
N ASP A 16 2.05 -2.81 5.33
CA ASP A 16 0.85 -3.58 5.71
C ASP A 16 -0.17 -2.71 6.46
N THR A 17 0.29 -1.98 7.49
CA THR A 17 -0.56 -1.06 8.25
C THR A 17 -1.19 0.01 7.35
N PHE A 18 -0.44 0.54 6.38
CA PHE A 18 -0.95 1.50 5.43
C PHE A 18 -2.01 0.90 4.50
N VAL A 19 -1.78 -0.30 3.96
CA VAL A 19 -2.75 -1.03 3.12
C VAL A 19 -4.03 -1.33 3.89
N GLU A 20 -3.94 -1.76 5.15
CA GLU A 20 -5.10 -1.99 6.01
C GLU A 20 -5.95 -0.72 6.18
N ASN A 21 -5.31 0.41 6.46
CA ASN A 21 -6.00 1.70 6.59
C ASN A 21 -6.67 2.15 5.28
N LEU A 22 -6.03 1.94 4.14
CA LEU A 22 -6.62 2.24 2.83
C LEU A 22 -7.81 1.33 2.53
N ASN A 23 -7.72 0.03 2.83
CA ASN A 23 -8.84 -0.91 2.66
C ASN A 23 -10.04 -0.54 3.54
N ALA A 24 -9.80 -0.13 4.79
CA ALA A 24 -10.86 0.37 5.66
C ALA A 24 -11.53 1.64 5.09
N THR A 25 -10.74 2.52 4.48
CA THR A 25 -11.24 3.73 3.81
C THR A 25 -12.08 3.39 2.58
N VAL A 26 -11.61 2.47 1.73
CA VAL A 26 -12.36 1.97 0.56
C VAL A 26 -13.71 1.38 0.99
N LYS A 27 -13.72 0.58 2.06
CA LYS A 27 -14.96 0.01 2.61
C LYS A 27 -15.92 1.11 3.08
N THR A 28 -15.42 2.09 3.83
CA THR A 28 -16.22 3.24 4.29
C THR A 28 -16.85 4.00 3.13
N ILE A 29 -16.10 4.20 2.04
CA ILE A 29 -16.57 4.86 0.82
C ILE A 29 -17.63 4.02 0.08
N ALA A 30 -17.46 2.70 0.02
CA ALA A 30 -18.42 1.79 -0.61
C ALA A 30 -19.75 1.72 0.18
N GLU A 31 -19.67 1.76 1.51
CA GLU A 31 -20.83 1.78 2.41
C GLU A 31 -21.52 3.15 2.47
N SER A 32 -20.80 4.22 2.11
CA SER A 32 -21.35 5.57 1.97
C SER A 32 -22.24 5.65 0.74
N SER A 33 -23.48 5.19 0.86
CA SER A 33 -24.52 5.58 -0.08
C SER A 33 -24.77 7.09 0.08
N TRP A 34 -24.92 7.83 -1.03
CA TRP A 34 -25.34 9.24 -1.05
C TRP A 34 -26.85 9.46 -1.30
N PRO A 35 -27.78 8.71 -0.69
CA PRO A 35 -29.17 8.92 -0.96
C PRO A 35 -29.62 10.20 -0.25
N ALA A 36 -30.28 11.07 -1.01
CA ALA A 36 -31.13 12.17 -0.53
C ALA A 36 -30.48 13.50 -0.11
N GLY A 37 -29.17 13.71 -0.24
CA GLY A 37 -28.54 14.98 0.18
C GLY A 37 -28.76 16.17 -0.76
N PHE A 38 -29.01 15.92 -2.05
CA PHE A 38 -29.00 16.97 -3.08
C PHE A 38 -30.39 17.37 -3.61
N GLY A 39 -31.46 16.74 -3.12
CA GLY A 39 -32.84 17.01 -3.56
C GLY A 39 -33.19 16.44 -4.94
N THR A 40 -34.35 16.83 -5.47
CA THR A 40 -34.93 16.28 -6.71
C THR A 40 -34.89 17.25 -7.90
N LEU A 41 -34.39 18.47 -7.71
CA LEU A 41 -34.19 19.43 -8.79
C LEU A 41 -33.09 18.92 -9.74
N PRO A 42 -33.12 19.30 -11.04
CA PRO A 42 -32.10 18.87 -12.00
C PRO A 42 -30.66 19.14 -11.57
N SER A 43 -30.41 20.29 -10.92
CA SER A 43 -29.09 20.63 -10.35
C SER A 43 -28.68 19.70 -9.21
N GLY A 44 -29.63 19.27 -8.38
CA GLY A 44 -29.42 18.30 -7.31
C GLY A 44 -29.02 16.93 -7.84
N ILE A 45 -29.73 16.46 -8.87
CA ILE A 45 -29.43 15.20 -9.57
C ILE A 45 -28.03 15.27 -10.21
N ALA A 46 -27.71 16.37 -10.91
CA ALA A 46 -26.41 16.56 -11.53
C ALA A 46 -25.27 16.61 -10.50
N LEU A 47 -25.50 17.22 -9.34
CA LEU A 47 -24.53 17.25 -8.26
C LEU A 47 -24.30 15.86 -7.66
N ALA A 48 -25.37 15.10 -7.42
CA ALA A 48 -25.28 13.71 -6.96
C ALA A 48 -24.45 12.85 -7.93
N GLN A 49 -24.68 12.99 -9.23
CA GLN A 49 -23.90 12.29 -10.27
C GLN A 49 -22.42 12.73 -10.27
N LYS A 50 -22.14 14.03 -10.19
CA LYS A 50 -20.76 14.54 -10.14
C LYS A 50 -20.00 13.98 -8.95
N TYR A 51 -20.60 14.02 -7.77
CA TYR A 51 -20.02 13.49 -6.56
C TYR A 51 -19.81 11.98 -6.69
N SER A 52 -20.81 11.21 -7.15
CA SER A 52 -20.66 9.77 -7.39
C SER A 52 -19.48 9.45 -8.31
N ASN A 53 -19.29 10.22 -9.38
CA ASN A 53 -18.15 10.04 -10.28
C ASN A 53 -16.81 10.37 -9.62
N LEU A 54 -16.73 11.41 -8.78
CA LEU A 54 -15.51 11.74 -8.03
C LEU A 54 -15.14 10.64 -7.03
N THR A 55 -16.11 9.88 -6.54
CA THR A 55 -15.90 8.89 -5.48
C THR A 55 -15.71 7.48 -6.02
N HIS A 56 -16.59 7.03 -6.90
CA HIS A 56 -16.66 5.66 -7.42
C HIS A 56 -16.40 5.57 -8.93
N GLY A 57 -16.15 6.70 -9.60
CA GLY A 57 -16.00 6.76 -11.04
C GLY A 57 -14.66 6.22 -11.57
N PRO A 58 -14.32 6.52 -12.85
CA PRO A 58 -13.16 5.98 -13.53
C PRO A 58 -11.84 6.57 -13.00
N GLU A 59 -10.75 6.44 -13.76
CA GLU A 59 -9.43 6.97 -13.43
C GLU A 59 -9.49 8.42 -12.91
N GLY A 60 -8.87 8.64 -11.75
CA GLY A 60 -8.89 9.92 -11.04
C GLY A 60 -10.00 10.04 -9.98
N SER A 61 -10.91 9.07 -9.88
CA SER A 61 -11.82 8.97 -8.74
C SER A 61 -11.07 8.57 -7.47
N LEU A 62 -11.65 8.90 -6.31
CA LEU A 62 -11.12 8.53 -5.00
C LEU A 62 -10.89 7.01 -4.90
N ALA A 63 -11.85 6.18 -5.32
CA ALA A 63 -11.70 4.73 -5.32
C ALA A 63 -10.51 4.27 -6.19
N SER A 64 -10.36 4.83 -7.40
CA SER A 64 -9.25 4.49 -8.29
C SER A 64 -7.89 4.89 -7.71
N THR A 65 -7.80 6.06 -7.09
CA THR A 65 -6.56 6.55 -6.45
C THR A 65 -6.19 5.70 -5.23
N LEU A 66 -7.16 5.32 -4.40
CA LEU A 66 -6.91 4.44 -3.27
C LEU A 66 -6.40 3.06 -3.72
N ALA A 67 -7.00 2.49 -4.78
CA ALA A 67 -6.54 1.23 -5.37
C ALA A 67 -5.10 1.32 -5.90
N ALA A 68 -4.73 2.44 -6.54
CA ALA A 68 -3.37 2.69 -6.99
C ALA A 68 -2.39 2.75 -5.81
N HIS A 69 -2.75 3.44 -4.71
CA HIS A 69 -1.92 3.48 -3.51
C HIS A 69 -1.75 2.12 -2.83
N ILE A 70 -2.82 1.32 -2.75
CA ILE A 70 -2.75 -0.07 -2.24
C ILE A 70 -1.76 -0.88 -3.08
N THR A 71 -1.80 -0.74 -4.41
CA THR A 71 -0.89 -1.42 -5.34
C THR A 71 0.55 -1.03 -5.08
N VAL A 72 0.85 0.28 -5.01
CA VAL A 72 2.20 0.77 -4.75
C VAL A 72 2.72 0.31 -3.38
N ALA A 73 1.88 0.38 -2.33
CA ALA A 73 2.26 -0.04 -0.99
C ALA A 73 2.53 -1.55 -0.89
N THR A 74 1.72 -2.38 -1.57
CA THR A 74 1.96 -3.82 -1.69
C THR A 74 3.28 -4.10 -2.39
N ASN A 75 3.58 -3.41 -3.49
CA ASN A 75 4.84 -3.57 -4.21
C ASN A 75 6.05 -3.15 -3.36
N LEU A 76 5.93 -2.06 -2.60
CA LEU A 76 6.99 -1.61 -1.68
C LEU A 76 7.24 -2.63 -0.57
N ARG A 77 6.17 -3.21 0.00
CA ARG A 77 6.27 -4.28 1.00
C ARG A 77 7.10 -5.46 0.47
N GLU A 78 6.76 -5.94 -0.71
CA GLU A 78 7.49 -7.05 -1.35
C GLU A 78 8.95 -6.70 -1.62
N ALA A 79 9.22 -5.47 -2.09
CA ALA A 79 10.58 -4.98 -2.31
C ALA A 79 11.39 -4.93 -1.00
N PHE A 80 10.81 -4.49 0.12
CA PHE A 80 11.49 -4.47 1.41
C PHE A 80 11.84 -5.89 1.88
N LEU A 81 10.89 -6.83 1.78
CA LEU A 81 11.14 -8.23 2.15
C LEU A 81 12.24 -8.87 1.30
N ALA A 82 12.22 -8.63 -0.02
CA ALA A 82 13.27 -9.11 -0.93
C ALA A 82 14.64 -8.51 -0.60
N ALA A 83 14.70 -7.21 -0.29
CA ALA A 83 15.94 -6.54 0.10
C ALA A 83 16.52 -7.09 1.42
N GLY A 84 15.68 -7.32 2.42
CA GLY A 84 16.10 -7.90 3.70
C GLY A 84 16.63 -9.33 3.57
N ALA A 85 15.95 -10.18 2.81
CA ALA A 85 16.39 -11.56 2.56
C ALA A 85 17.73 -11.62 1.78
N GLY A 86 17.94 -10.69 0.85
CA GLY A 86 19.22 -10.56 0.14
C GLY A 86 20.38 -10.19 1.07
N TYR A 87 20.11 -9.40 2.12
CA TYR A 87 21.12 -9.02 3.10
C TYR A 87 21.56 -10.21 3.97
N GLU A 88 20.63 -10.99 4.52
CA GLU A 88 20.96 -12.20 5.31
C GLU A 88 21.79 -13.21 4.50
N ALA A 89 21.39 -13.49 3.27
CA ALA A 89 22.12 -14.43 2.41
C ALA A 89 23.57 -13.97 2.14
N THR A 90 23.80 -12.66 2.11
CA THR A 90 25.14 -12.07 1.92
C THR A 90 25.98 -12.16 3.20
N GLU A 91 25.40 -11.85 4.36
CA GLU A 91 26.05 -11.99 5.68
C GLU A 91 26.41 -13.44 5.99
N ASP A 92 25.52 -14.40 5.72
CA ASP A 92 25.76 -15.83 5.91
C ASP A 92 26.91 -16.34 5.02
N ALA A 93 26.96 -15.88 3.77
CA ALA A 93 28.03 -16.23 2.84
C ALA A 93 29.40 -15.67 3.28
N VAL A 94 29.43 -14.41 3.76
CA VAL A 94 30.65 -13.76 4.27
C VAL A 94 31.12 -14.44 5.56
N THR A 95 30.23 -14.72 6.49
CA THR A 95 30.55 -15.39 7.77
C THR A 95 31.10 -16.80 7.52
N SER A 96 30.50 -17.55 6.59
CA SER A 96 30.98 -18.87 6.18
C SER A 96 32.37 -18.82 5.55
N HIS A 97 32.66 -17.79 4.75
CA HIS A 97 33.97 -17.62 4.12
C HIS A 97 35.07 -17.20 5.12
N ILE A 98 34.75 -16.36 6.11
CA ILE A 98 35.68 -15.94 7.16
C ILE A 98 36.03 -17.11 8.08
N THR A 99 35.04 -17.90 8.50
CA THR A 99 35.25 -19.08 9.36
C THR A 99 36.09 -20.16 8.66
N GLN A 100 35.98 -20.29 7.34
CA GLN A 100 36.81 -21.20 6.54
C GLN A 100 38.24 -20.68 6.31
N SER A 101 38.47 -19.37 6.47
CA SER A 101 39.75 -18.69 6.21
C SER A 101 40.53 -18.29 7.49
N GLY A 102 40.05 -18.64 8.69
CA GLY A 102 40.68 -18.35 9.97
C GLY A 102 42.03 -19.07 10.18
N PRO A 103 42.97 -18.48 10.96
CA PRO A 103 44.41 -18.76 10.85
C PRO A 103 44.79 -20.15 11.36
N ARG A 104 45.69 -20.80 10.60
CA ARG A 104 46.43 -21.99 11.02
C ARG A 104 47.45 -21.65 12.09
#